data_AF-A0A0G9L6Z7-F1
#
_entry.id   AF-A0A0G9L6Z7-F1
#
_cell.length_a   1.000
_cell.length_b   1.000
_cell.length_c   1.000
_cell.angle_alpha   90.00
_cell.angle_beta   90.00
_cell.angle_gamma   90.00
#
_symmetry.space_group_name_H-M   'P 1'
#
loop_
_entity.id
_entity.type
_entity.pdbx_description
1 polymer ?
#
loop_
_entity_poly.entity_id
_entity_poly.type
_entity_poly.pdbx_seq_one_letter_code
_entity_poly.pdbx_strand_id
1 'polypeptide(L)'
;MKKVEFYKSLQSMDDKESIKKFLVYNGSLVIADVKPSVTVTIKKTPENTHGNWIKYGRDFLSDINLKSICLREEKNASIILVYNENILKEHILKKENIEFLNKLGYKNEDSINEYVKQLKERYQEFNCPHELGIFLGIPIDDVKDFMECSSKRCLGCGYWKVYSNYEEAKRVFKNYDEIREKTMKNILSGIPIDKIISNISFYNYDQLYI
;
A
#
# COMPACT_ATOMS: atom_id res chain seq x y z
N MET A 1 1.62 -6.27 20.54
CA MET A 1 2.54 -5.57 21.47
C MET A 1 3.55 -4.70 20.72
N LYS A 2 4.43 -5.28 19.88
CA LYS A 2 5.49 -4.54 19.12
C LYS A 2 5.01 -3.38 18.25
N LYS A 3 3.87 -3.50 17.54
CA LYS A 3 3.35 -2.43 16.65
C LYS A 3 2.87 -1.19 17.41
N VAL A 4 2.33 -1.35 18.62
CA VAL A 4 1.90 -0.21 19.47
C VAL A 4 3.13 0.52 20.00
N GLU A 5 4.13 -0.22 20.47
CA GLU A 5 5.43 0.33 20.89
C GLU A 5 6.12 1.07 19.74
N PHE A 6 6.06 0.52 18.51
CA PHE A 6 6.54 1.19 17.31
C PHE A 6 5.89 2.56 17.11
N TYR A 7 4.56 2.66 17.06
CA TYR A 7 3.93 3.97 16.86
C TYR A 7 4.18 4.95 18.03
N LYS A 8 4.30 4.45 19.26
CA LYS A 8 4.72 5.28 20.40
C LYS A 8 6.14 5.82 20.22
N SER A 9 7.06 5.01 19.73
CA SER A 9 8.45 5.45 19.46
C SER A 9 8.53 6.56 18.42
N LEU A 10 7.59 6.59 17.45
CA LEU A 10 7.53 7.67 16.46
C LEU A 10 7.10 9.01 17.08
N GLN A 11 6.32 9.00 18.17
CA GLN A 11 5.86 10.22 18.84
C GLN A 11 6.97 10.94 19.61
N SER A 12 8.07 10.25 19.93
CA SER A 12 9.22 10.86 20.62
C SER A 12 10.32 11.38 19.68
N MET A 13 10.13 11.24 18.35
CA MET A 13 11.09 11.69 17.33
C MET A 13 10.76 13.11 16.85
N ASP A 14 11.71 13.76 16.18
CA ASP A 14 11.39 15.02 15.49
C ASP A 14 10.36 14.80 14.37
N ASP A 15 9.61 15.86 14.04
CA ASP A 15 8.52 15.83 13.07
C ASP A 15 8.89 15.23 11.72
N LYS A 16 10.09 15.54 11.21
CA LYS A 16 10.56 15.11 9.89
C LYS A 16 10.98 13.66 9.92
N GLU A 17 11.72 13.24 10.95
CA GLU A 17 12.13 11.84 11.10
C GLU A 17 10.92 10.92 11.36
N SER A 18 9.99 11.37 12.20
CA SER A 18 8.77 10.64 12.55
C SER A 18 7.93 10.31 11.31
N ILE A 19 7.60 11.32 10.47
CA ILE A 19 6.79 11.09 9.28
C ILE A 19 7.50 10.22 8.24
N LYS A 20 8.83 10.37 8.08
CA LYS A 20 9.59 9.52 7.15
C LYS A 20 9.57 8.05 7.60
N LYS A 21 9.85 7.76 8.87
CA LYS A 21 9.78 6.38 9.41
C LYS A 21 8.37 5.82 9.37
N PHE A 22 7.35 6.64 9.63
CA PHE A 22 5.95 6.26 9.44
C PHE A 22 5.67 5.82 7.99
N LEU A 23 6.10 6.62 7.01
CA LEU A 23 5.90 6.32 5.59
C LEU A 23 6.69 5.07 5.14
N VAL A 24 7.94 4.92 5.59
CA VAL A 24 8.76 3.72 5.30
C VAL A 24 8.10 2.46 5.84
N TYR A 25 7.59 2.48 7.07
CA TYR A 25 6.93 1.31 7.64
C TYR A 25 5.64 0.95 6.90
N ASN A 26 4.75 1.93 6.68
CA ASN A 26 3.46 1.67 6.01
C ASN A 26 3.63 1.35 4.52
N GLY A 27 4.62 1.96 3.86
CA GLY A 27 4.99 1.76 2.46
C GLY A 27 5.97 0.61 2.20
N SER A 28 6.42 -0.09 3.25
CA SER A 28 7.48 -1.11 3.16
C SER A 28 7.24 -2.18 2.09
N LEU A 29 5.99 -2.60 1.87
CA LEU A 29 5.64 -3.59 0.85
C LEU A 29 5.76 -3.04 -0.58
N VAL A 30 5.57 -1.74 -0.77
CA VAL A 30 5.76 -1.05 -2.06
C VAL A 30 7.25 -0.79 -2.28
N ILE A 31 7.99 -0.41 -1.22
CA ILE A 31 9.46 -0.23 -1.26
C ILE A 31 10.20 -1.54 -1.56
N ALA A 32 9.64 -2.66 -1.08
CA ALA A 32 10.16 -4.01 -1.36
C ALA A 32 9.74 -4.55 -2.73
N ASP A 33 8.96 -3.79 -3.51
CA ASP A 33 8.44 -4.19 -4.81
C ASP A 33 7.55 -5.46 -4.79
N VAL A 34 7.03 -5.86 -3.61
CA VAL A 34 6.11 -7.01 -3.47
C VAL A 34 4.63 -6.62 -3.62
N LYS A 35 4.32 -5.32 -3.60
CA LYS A 35 2.96 -4.79 -3.76
C LYS A 35 2.97 -3.55 -4.66
N PRO A 36 2.07 -3.43 -5.64
CA PRO A 36 2.04 -2.27 -6.53
C PRO A 36 1.70 -0.96 -5.81
N SER A 37 0.83 -1.03 -4.80
CA SER A 37 0.42 0.12 -4.00
C SER A 37 -0.07 -0.25 -2.61
N VAL A 38 -0.19 0.75 -1.74
CA VAL A 38 -0.80 0.64 -0.41
C VAL A 38 -1.60 1.91 -0.09
N THR A 39 -2.68 1.77 0.68
CA THR A 39 -3.33 2.91 1.31
C THR A 39 -2.70 3.22 2.66
N VAL A 40 -2.40 4.49 2.89
CA VAL A 40 -1.86 5.03 4.13
C VAL A 40 -2.82 6.08 4.67
N THR A 41 -3.34 5.86 5.87
CA THR A 41 -4.21 6.82 6.55
C THR A 41 -3.38 7.79 7.38
N ILE A 42 -3.40 9.06 7.00
CA ILE A 42 -2.76 10.16 7.75
C ILE A 42 -3.82 10.78 8.66
N LYS A 43 -3.69 10.60 9.97
CA LYS A 43 -4.61 11.22 10.92
C LYS A 43 -4.33 12.72 11.05
N LYS A 44 -5.39 13.52 11.12
CA LYS A 44 -5.34 14.94 11.45
C LYS A 44 -5.39 15.10 12.97
N THR A 45 -4.32 14.67 13.64
CA THR A 45 -4.19 14.82 15.09
C THR A 45 -3.66 16.21 15.45
N PRO A 46 -3.89 16.67 16.69
CA PRO A 46 -3.27 17.88 17.22
C PRO A 46 -1.74 17.85 17.20
N GLU A 47 -1.12 16.66 17.19
CA GLU A 47 0.33 16.46 17.04
C GLU A 47 0.83 16.75 15.61
N ASN A 48 0.02 17.38 14.77
CA ASN A 48 0.38 17.88 13.44
C ASN A 48 0.89 16.83 12.44
N THR A 49 0.54 15.55 12.60
CA THR A 49 0.90 14.47 11.65
C THR A 49 0.53 14.82 10.20
N HIS A 50 -0.63 15.46 10.02
CA HIS A 50 -1.09 15.95 8.71
C HIS A 50 -0.24 17.11 8.17
N GLY A 51 0.19 18.05 9.02
CA GLY A 51 1.12 19.10 8.62
C GLY A 51 2.49 18.53 8.25
N ASN A 52 2.97 17.51 8.96
CA ASN A 52 4.23 16.82 8.64
C ASN A 52 4.15 16.06 7.31
N TRP A 53 3.01 15.42 7.01
CA TRP A 53 2.74 14.84 5.69
C TRP A 53 2.83 15.89 4.58
N ILE A 54 2.16 17.03 4.74
CA ILE A 54 2.19 18.13 3.75
C ILE A 54 3.61 18.69 3.58
N LYS A 55 4.33 18.89 4.68
CA LYS A 55 5.62 19.58 4.70
C LYS A 55 6.79 18.71 4.25
N TYR A 56 6.76 17.41 4.55
CA TYR A 56 7.90 16.52 4.33
C TYR A 56 7.55 15.22 3.60
N GLY A 57 6.31 14.75 3.71
CA GLY A 57 5.94 13.40 3.32
C GLY A 57 5.90 13.18 1.81
N ARG A 58 5.29 14.11 1.06
CA ARG A 58 5.19 14.01 -0.40
C ARG A 58 6.57 14.00 -1.06
N ASP A 59 7.42 14.96 -0.69
CA ASP A 59 8.76 15.10 -1.26
C ASP A 59 9.61 13.89 -0.91
N PHE A 60 9.54 13.41 0.33
CA PHE A 60 10.24 12.20 0.74
C PHE A 60 9.84 10.96 -0.08
N LEU A 61 8.55 10.75 -0.35
CA LEU A 61 8.12 9.63 -1.21
C LEU A 61 8.69 9.76 -2.62
N SER A 62 8.71 10.98 -3.17
CA SER A 62 9.30 11.25 -4.47
C SER A 62 10.81 10.98 -4.48
N ASP A 63 11.54 11.36 -3.42
CA ASP A 63 12.98 11.11 -3.27
C ASP A 63 13.33 9.61 -3.33
N ILE A 64 12.38 8.74 -2.96
CA ILE A 64 12.53 7.28 -2.95
C ILE A 64 11.79 6.61 -4.13
N ASN A 65 11.49 7.38 -5.17
CA ASN A 65 10.84 6.94 -6.41
C ASN A 65 9.42 6.36 -6.24
N LEU A 66 8.70 6.78 -5.19
CA LEU A 66 7.29 6.44 -5.00
C LEU A 66 6.39 7.62 -5.31
N LYS A 67 5.23 7.34 -5.91
CA LYS A 67 4.19 8.34 -6.14
C LYS A 67 3.11 8.25 -5.08
N SER A 68 2.39 9.35 -4.90
CA SER A 68 1.24 9.39 -3.98
C SER A 68 0.08 10.24 -4.50
N ILE A 69 -1.13 9.85 -4.14
CA ILE A 69 -2.35 10.63 -4.40
C ILE A 69 -3.30 10.55 -3.20
N CYS A 70 -3.94 11.66 -2.84
CA CYS A 70 -5.03 11.64 -1.84
C CYS A 70 -6.31 11.10 -2.51
N LEU A 71 -6.76 9.93 -2.08
CA LEU A 71 -8.01 9.30 -2.53
C LEU A 71 -9.22 9.94 -1.86
N ARG A 72 -9.11 10.24 -0.56
CA ARG A 72 -10.19 10.87 0.21
C ARG A 72 -9.65 11.75 1.32
N GLU A 73 -10.23 12.93 1.42
CA GLU A 73 -9.97 13.89 2.47
C GLU A 73 -11.17 13.91 3.42
N GLU A 74 -10.98 13.51 4.68
CA GLU A 74 -12.02 13.54 5.71
C GLU A 74 -11.69 14.59 6.78
N LYS A 75 -12.66 14.87 7.66
CA LYS A 75 -12.47 15.81 8.76
C LYS A 75 -11.29 15.44 9.66
N ASN A 76 -11.11 14.15 9.94
CA ASN A 76 -10.15 13.65 10.93
C ASN A 76 -8.95 12.90 10.32
N ALA A 77 -8.96 12.65 9.01
CA ALA A 77 -7.89 11.90 8.34
C ALA A 77 -7.87 12.13 6.83
N SER A 78 -6.76 11.77 6.21
CA SER A 78 -6.60 11.70 4.75
C SER A 78 -6.18 10.29 4.36
N ILE A 79 -6.79 9.73 3.32
CA ILE A 79 -6.46 8.41 2.78
C ILE A 79 -5.58 8.63 1.55
N ILE A 80 -4.31 8.27 1.68
CA ILE A 80 -3.31 8.44 0.64
C ILE A 80 -3.03 7.08 0.00
N LEU A 81 -3.12 6.99 -1.33
CA LEU A 81 -2.56 5.86 -2.08
C LEU A 81 -1.09 6.15 -2.34
N VAL A 82 -0.21 5.25 -1.93
CA VAL A 82 1.24 5.29 -2.22
C VAL A 82 1.56 4.11 -3.14
N TYR A 83 2.27 4.36 -4.24
CA TYR A 83 2.48 3.35 -5.28
C TYR A 83 3.82 3.49 -5.99
N ASN A 84 4.33 2.36 -6.47
CA ASN A 84 5.42 2.31 -7.45
C ASN A 84 4.78 2.36 -8.84
N GLU A 85 5.13 3.36 -9.65
CA GLU A 85 4.48 3.60 -10.95
C GLU A 85 4.63 2.42 -11.90
N ASN A 86 5.82 1.83 -11.99
CA ASN A 86 6.12 0.75 -12.93
C ASN A 86 5.41 -0.55 -12.52
N ILE A 87 5.51 -0.92 -11.25
CA ILE A 87 4.88 -2.14 -10.73
C ILE A 87 3.36 -2.04 -10.80
N LEU A 88 2.80 -0.87 -10.48
CA LEU A 88 1.36 -0.65 -10.62
C LEU A 88 0.93 -0.75 -12.09
N LYS A 89 1.70 -0.17 -13.02
CA LYS A 89 1.43 -0.27 -14.46
C LYS A 89 1.44 -1.71 -14.93
N GLU A 90 2.49 -2.47 -14.62
CA GLU A 90 2.60 -3.89 -14.97
C GLU A 90 1.45 -4.71 -14.38
N HIS A 91 1.06 -4.43 -13.14
CA HIS A 91 -0.04 -5.13 -12.48
C HIS A 91 -1.39 -4.82 -13.13
N ILE A 92 -1.71 -3.54 -13.34
CA ILE A 92 -3.00 -3.10 -13.90
C ILE A 92 -3.17 -3.56 -15.35
N LEU A 93 -2.09 -3.53 -16.15
CA LEU A 93 -2.13 -3.93 -17.55
C LEU A 93 -2.13 -5.44 -17.80
N LYS A 94 -2.11 -6.27 -16.74
CA LYS A 94 -2.43 -7.70 -16.89
C LYS A 94 -3.81 -7.83 -17.50
N LYS A 95 -3.91 -8.67 -18.55
CA LYS A 95 -5.13 -8.84 -19.37
C LYS A 95 -6.40 -8.94 -18.54
N GLU A 96 -6.42 -9.81 -17.53
CA GLU A 96 -7.60 -10.04 -16.69
C GLU A 96 -7.99 -8.80 -15.86
N ASN A 97 -7.00 -8.11 -15.30
CA ASN A 97 -7.20 -6.90 -14.49
C ASN A 97 -7.77 -5.78 -15.35
N ILE A 98 -7.16 -5.52 -16.52
CA ILE A 98 -7.62 -4.44 -17.39
C ILE A 98 -9.00 -4.73 -17.98
N GLU A 99 -9.27 -5.98 -18.38
CA GLU A 99 -10.59 -6.38 -18.88
C GLU A 99 -11.68 -6.20 -17.80
N PHE A 100 -11.34 -6.46 -16.53
CA PHE A 100 -12.25 -6.24 -15.41
C PHE A 100 -12.49 -4.76 -15.12
N LEU A 101 -11.44 -3.93 -15.08
CA LEU A 101 -11.58 -2.49 -14.90
C LEU A 101 -12.39 -1.85 -16.04
N ASN A 102 -12.18 -2.29 -17.28
CA ASN A 102 -12.94 -1.81 -18.44
C ASN A 102 -14.44 -2.13 -18.31
N LYS A 103 -14.81 -3.30 -17.78
CA LYS A 103 -16.20 -3.65 -17.48
C LYS A 103 -16.84 -2.76 -16.40
N LEU A 104 -16.03 -2.21 -15.50
CA LEU A 104 -16.46 -1.26 -14.47
C LEU A 104 -16.54 0.20 -14.99
N GLY A 105 -16.20 0.44 -16.25
CA GLY A 105 -16.26 1.74 -16.90
C GLY A 105 -14.95 2.51 -16.89
N TYR A 106 -13.81 1.88 -16.52
CA TYR A 106 -12.51 2.51 -16.70
C TYR A 106 -12.20 2.64 -18.18
N LYS A 107 -11.72 3.81 -18.59
CA LYS A 107 -11.26 4.07 -19.96
C LYS A 107 -9.84 3.54 -20.12
N ASN A 108 -9.56 3.04 -21.32
CA ASN A 108 -8.19 2.68 -21.70
C ASN A 108 -7.36 3.95 -21.82
N GLU A 109 -6.23 3.98 -21.12
CA GLU A 109 -5.35 5.14 -21.05
C GLU A 109 -3.89 4.72 -21.24
N ASP A 110 -3.08 5.58 -21.84
CA ASP A 110 -1.64 5.29 -22.07
C ASP A 110 -0.80 5.40 -20.78
N SER A 111 -1.36 6.08 -19.77
CA SER A 111 -0.68 6.43 -18.53
C SER A 111 -1.37 5.82 -17.33
N ILE A 112 -0.60 5.14 -16.49
CA ILE A 112 -1.08 4.58 -15.22
C ILE A 112 -1.61 5.67 -14.28
N ASN A 113 -1.12 6.91 -14.40
CA ASN A 113 -1.62 8.04 -13.62
C ASN A 113 -3.08 8.36 -13.93
N GLU A 114 -3.56 8.10 -15.17
CA GLU A 114 -4.97 8.30 -15.52
C GLU A 114 -5.87 7.22 -14.90
N TYR A 115 -5.43 5.95 -14.83
CA TYR A 115 -6.14 4.92 -14.06
C TYR A 115 -6.23 5.27 -12.57
N VAL A 116 -5.16 5.81 -12.00
CA VAL A 116 -5.13 6.25 -10.59
C VAL A 116 -6.06 7.45 -10.36
N LYS A 117 -6.19 8.37 -11.33
CA LYS A 117 -7.17 9.47 -11.27
C LYS A 117 -8.61 8.94 -11.34
N GLN A 118 -8.90 8.04 -12.28
CA GLN A 118 -10.22 7.38 -12.37
C GLN A 118 -10.57 6.64 -11.08
N LEU A 119 -9.61 5.93 -10.47
CA LEU A 119 -9.80 5.31 -9.16
C LEU A 119 -10.16 6.35 -8.09
N LYS A 120 -9.47 7.49 -8.05
CA LYS A 120 -9.75 8.56 -7.09
C LYS A 120 -11.17 9.09 -7.25
N GLU A 121 -11.63 9.32 -8.47
CA GLU A 121 -13.01 9.76 -8.78
C GLU A 121 -14.03 8.74 -8.25
N ARG A 122 -13.81 7.46 -8.56
CA ARG A 122 -14.66 6.36 -8.07
C ARG A 122 -14.60 6.17 -6.56
N TYR A 123 -13.46 6.49 -5.94
CA TYR A 123 -13.32 6.48 -4.48
C TYR A 123 -14.26 7.48 -3.81
N GLN A 124 -14.44 8.65 -4.43
CA GLN A 124 -15.35 9.69 -3.95
C GLN A 124 -16.82 9.30 -4.17
N GLU A 125 -17.13 8.67 -5.30
CA GLU A 125 -18.50 8.26 -5.65
C GLU A 125 -19.01 7.08 -4.80
N PHE A 126 -18.20 6.03 -4.67
CA PHE A 126 -18.62 4.76 -4.08
C PHE A 126 -18.14 4.53 -2.64
N ASN A 127 -17.49 5.52 -2.02
CA ASN A 127 -16.95 5.43 -0.65
C ASN A 127 -16.07 4.19 -0.40
N CYS A 128 -15.02 4.01 -1.21
CA CYS A 128 -14.14 2.83 -1.28
C CYS A 128 -14.66 1.73 -2.23
N PRO A 129 -14.45 1.89 -3.55
CA PRO A 129 -14.93 0.94 -4.55
C PRO A 129 -14.19 -0.40 -4.44
N HIS A 130 -14.88 -1.50 -4.77
CA HIS A 130 -14.35 -2.86 -4.60
C HIS A 130 -13.08 -3.09 -5.43
N GLU A 131 -13.00 -2.52 -6.64
CA GLU A 131 -11.84 -2.67 -7.51
C GLU A 131 -10.56 -2.00 -7.00
N LEU A 132 -10.62 -1.21 -5.91
CA LEU A 132 -9.42 -0.79 -5.17
C LEU A 132 -8.51 -1.99 -4.85
N GLY A 133 -9.10 -3.17 -4.62
CA GLY A 133 -8.33 -4.40 -4.41
C GLY A 133 -7.33 -4.69 -5.53
N ILE A 134 -7.69 -4.44 -6.79
CA ILE A 134 -6.80 -4.63 -7.95
C ILE A 134 -5.62 -3.66 -7.87
N PHE A 135 -5.87 -2.39 -7.56
CA PHE A 135 -4.79 -1.40 -7.40
C PHE A 135 -3.85 -1.76 -6.25
N LEU A 136 -4.37 -2.42 -5.20
CA LEU A 136 -3.59 -2.93 -4.08
C LEU A 136 -2.89 -4.26 -4.38
N GLY A 137 -3.04 -4.83 -5.57
CA GLY A 137 -2.41 -6.11 -5.93
C GLY A 137 -3.09 -7.34 -5.34
N ILE A 138 -4.36 -7.25 -4.95
CA ILE A 138 -5.16 -8.41 -4.53
C ILE A 138 -5.49 -9.24 -5.79
N PRO A 139 -5.42 -10.58 -5.73
CA PRO A 139 -5.82 -11.45 -6.84
C PRO A 139 -7.23 -11.11 -7.34
N ILE A 140 -7.39 -11.06 -8.66
CA ILE A 140 -8.64 -10.64 -9.30
C ILE A 140 -9.83 -11.50 -8.89
N ASP A 141 -9.63 -12.81 -8.74
CA ASP A 141 -10.69 -13.74 -8.34
C ASP A 141 -11.22 -13.41 -6.94
N ASP A 142 -10.32 -13.09 -6.00
CA ASP A 142 -10.73 -12.67 -4.66
C ASP A 142 -11.45 -11.31 -4.67
N VAL A 143 -11.06 -10.40 -5.57
CA VAL A 143 -11.76 -9.10 -5.74
C VAL A 143 -13.17 -9.31 -6.31
N LYS A 144 -13.33 -10.16 -7.33
CA LYS A 144 -14.62 -10.48 -7.93
C LYS A 144 -15.53 -11.18 -6.92
N ASP A 145 -15.03 -12.21 -6.24
CA ASP A 145 -15.78 -12.97 -5.24
C ASP A 145 -16.26 -12.07 -4.08
N PHE A 146 -15.43 -11.09 -3.68
CA PHE A 146 -15.80 -10.09 -2.68
C PHE A 146 -16.86 -9.11 -3.20
N MET A 147 -16.72 -8.62 -4.43
CA MET A 147 -17.63 -7.66 -5.06
C MET A 147 -19.03 -8.24 -5.28
N GLU A 148 -19.12 -9.51 -5.69
CA GLU A 148 -20.38 -10.17 -6.03
C GLU A 148 -21.20 -10.59 -4.80
N CYS A 149 -20.69 -10.37 -3.58
CA CYS A 149 -21.28 -10.89 -2.35
C CYS A 149 -21.60 -12.40 -2.46
N SER A 150 -20.70 -13.13 -3.13
CA SER A 150 -20.93 -14.54 -3.47
C SER A 150 -21.19 -15.37 -2.21
N SER A 151 -22.01 -16.42 -2.32
CA SER A 151 -22.19 -17.42 -1.25
C SER A 151 -20.94 -18.29 -1.03
N LYS A 152 -19.85 -17.97 -1.75
CA LYS A 152 -18.58 -18.68 -1.70
C LYS A 152 -17.99 -18.56 -0.30
N ARG A 153 -17.58 -19.71 0.23
CA ARG A 153 -16.98 -19.79 1.56
C ARG A 153 -15.64 -19.04 1.56
N CYS A 154 -15.48 -18.10 2.50
CA CYS A 154 -14.19 -17.51 2.81
C CYS A 154 -13.22 -18.59 3.32
N LEU A 155 -12.13 -18.79 2.59
CA LEU A 155 -11.09 -19.79 2.90
C LEU A 155 -10.12 -19.28 3.97
N GLY A 156 -9.96 -17.96 4.07
CA GLY A 156 -9.09 -17.33 5.05
C GLY A 156 -9.15 -15.81 5.04
N CYS A 157 -8.56 -15.18 6.06
CA CYS A 157 -8.49 -13.73 6.19
C CYS A 157 -7.11 -13.33 6.71
N GLY A 158 -6.54 -12.28 6.12
CA GLY A 158 -5.28 -11.69 6.53
C GLY A 158 -5.16 -10.28 5.97
N TYR A 159 -4.32 -10.09 4.95
CA TYR A 159 -4.22 -8.82 4.24
C TYR A 159 -5.41 -8.54 3.31
N TRP A 160 -6.11 -9.58 2.91
CA TRP A 160 -7.43 -9.53 2.26
C TRP A 160 -8.25 -10.77 2.66
N LYS A 161 -9.52 -10.83 2.24
CA LYS A 161 -10.36 -12.03 2.39
C LYS A 161 -10.11 -12.95 1.20
N VAL A 162 -9.77 -14.20 1.47
CA VAL A 162 -9.36 -15.18 0.45
C VAL A 162 -10.53 -16.09 0.12
N TYR A 163 -10.84 -16.19 -1.17
CA TYR A 163 -11.92 -17.01 -1.71
C TYR A 163 -11.42 -18.00 -2.76
N SER A 164 -10.27 -17.73 -3.38
CA SER A 164 -9.68 -18.52 -4.45
C SER A 164 -8.58 -19.49 -3.96
N ASN A 165 -7.33 -19.05 -3.91
CA ASN A 165 -6.16 -19.89 -3.57
C ASN A 165 -5.62 -19.58 -2.17
N TYR A 166 -6.04 -20.38 -1.18
CA TYR A 166 -5.67 -20.18 0.22
C TYR A 166 -4.16 -20.34 0.50
N GLU A 167 -3.52 -21.36 -0.06
CA GLU A 167 -2.10 -21.64 0.20
C GLU A 167 -1.20 -20.53 -0.38
N GLU A 168 -1.53 -20.04 -1.57
CA GLU A 168 -0.80 -18.91 -2.17
C GLU A 168 -1.00 -17.63 -1.36
N ALA A 169 -2.24 -17.32 -0.95
CA ALA A 169 -2.51 -16.16 -0.12
C ALA A 169 -1.75 -16.23 1.22
N LYS A 170 -1.69 -17.41 1.84
CA LYS A 170 -0.93 -17.64 3.07
C LYS A 170 0.57 -17.41 2.87
N ARG A 171 1.14 -17.86 1.75
CA ARG A 171 2.54 -17.60 1.38
C ARG A 171 2.81 -16.10 1.22
N VAL A 172 1.93 -15.39 0.52
CA VAL A 172 2.01 -13.93 0.33
C VAL A 172 1.90 -13.19 1.66
N PHE A 173 0.95 -13.56 2.53
CA PHE A 173 0.80 -12.95 3.85
C PHE A 173 2.06 -13.11 4.70
N LYS A 174 2.66 -14.31 4.70
CA LYS A 174 3.91 -14.58 5.43
C LYS A 174 5.05 -13.68 4.95
N ASN A 175 5.22 -13.54 3.63
CA ASN A 175 6.23 -12.64 3.07
C ASN A 175 6.00 -11.18 3.50
N TYR A 176 4.74 -10.71 3.45
CA TYR A 176 4.39 -9.36 3.90
C TYR A 176 4.69 -9.13 5.39
N ASP A 177 4.41 -10.12 6.23
CA ASP A 177 4.71 -10.06 7.66
C ASP A 177 6.22 -9.98 7.89
N GLU A 178 7.03 -10.80 7.20
CA GLU A 178 8.49 -10.80 7.31
C GLU A 178 9.09 -9.43 6.94
N ILE A 179 8.67 -8.84 5.83
CA ILE A 179 9.12 -7.51 5.38
C ILE A 179 8.76 -6.44 6.41
N ARG A 180 7.52 -6.46 6.92
CA ARG A 180 7.05 -5.48 7.93
C ARG A 180 7.78 -5.63 9.25
N GLU A 181 8.01 -6.86 9.69
CA GLU A 181 8.76 -7.13 10.93
C GLU A 181 10.21 -6.69 10.82
N LYS A 182 10.89 -7.00 9.71
CA LYS A 182 12.27 -6.56 9.47
C LYS A 182 12.37 -5.04 9.43
N THR A 183 11.45 -4.38 8.72
CA THR A 183 11.37 -2.92 8.65
C THR A 183 11.20 -2.30 10.04
N MET A 184 10.24 -2.82 10.82
CA MET A 184 9.99 -2.34 12.18
C MET A 184 11.21 -2.53 13.09
N LYS A 185 11.86 -3.70 13.05
CA LYS A 185 13.08 -3.97 13.83
C LYS A 185 14.19 -2.97 13.47
N ASN A 186 14.44 -2.76 12.17
CA ASN A 186 15.48 -1.83 11.72
C ASN A 186 15.22 -0.38 12.21
N ILE A 187 13.96 0.07 12.16
CA ILE A 187 13.60 1.41 12.67
C ILE A 187 13.84 1.49 14.18
N LEU A 188 13.40 0.48 14.94
CA LEU A 188 13.56 0.45 16.41
C LEU A 188 15.03 0.33 16.85
N SER A 189 15.88 -0.29 16.02
CA SER A 189 17.33 -0.37 16.24
C SER A 189 18.08 0.90 15.82
N GLY A 190 17.38 1.95 15.36
CA GLY A 190 18.00 3.23 15.00
C GLY A 190 18.80 3.19 13.69
N ILE A 191 18.54 2.24 12.80
CA ILE A 191 19.20 2.19 11.50
C ILE A 191 18.77 3.41 10.65
N PRO A 192 19.72 4.10 9.98
CA PRO A 192 19.40 5.21 9.08
C PRO A 192 18.42 4.83 7.97
N ILE A 193 17.46 5.72 7.66
CA ILE A 193 16.33 5.44 6.75
C ILE A 193 16.80 5.01 5.36
N ASP A 194 17.82 5.63 4.81
CA ASP A 194 18.44 5.29 3.54
C ASP A 194 18.90 3.82 3.53
N LYS A 195 19.59 3.37 4.60
CA LYS A 195 19.99 1.98 4.76
C LYS A 195 18.80 1.04 4.93
N ILE A 196 17.75 1.47 5.63
CA ILE A 196 16.53 0.66 5.78
C ILE A 196 15.90 0.41 4.42
N ILE A 197 15.73 1.46 3.60
CA ILE A 197 15.15 1.36 2.27
C ILE A 197 15.98 0.41 1.41
N SER A 198 17.30 0.59 1.34
CA SER A 198 18.17 -0.34 0.60
C SER A 198 18.01 -1.78 1.09
N ASN A 199 18.05 -2.03 2.40
CA ASN A 199 17.92 -3.37 2.98
C ASN A 199 16.56 -4.06 2.70
N ILE A 200 15.51 -3.28 2.49
CA ILE A 200 14.17 -3.77 2.13
C ILE A 200 14.15 -4.13 0.65
N SER A 201 14.65 -3.25 -0.22
CA SER A 201 14.68 -3.49 -1.67
C SER A 201 15.54 -4.70 -2.05
N PHE A 202 16.65 -4.97 -1.35
CA PHE A 202 17.49 -6.16 -1.60
C PHE A 202 16.87 -7.47 -1.09
N TYR A 203 16.00 -7.42 -0.08
CA TYR A 203 15.44 -8.64 0.53
C TYR A 203 14.61 -9.48 -0.46
N ASN A 204 14.00 -8.83 -1.46
CA ASN A 204 13.19 -9.50 -2.47
C ASN A 204 14.06 -10.20 -3.54
N TYR A 205 15.29 -9.72 -3.78
CA TYR A 205 16.23 -10.37 -4.70
C TYR A 205 16.67 -11.73 -4.16
N ASP A 206 16.94 -11.86 -2.86
CA ASP A 206 17.43 -13.11 -2.26
C ASP A 206 16.34 -14.21 -2.18
N GLN A 207 15.05 -13.85 -2.19
CA GLN A 207 13.93 -14.81 -2.24
C GLN A 207 13.54 -15.24 -3.67
N LEU A 208 14.03 -14.56 -4.71
CA LEU A 208 13.80 -14.93 -6.12
C LEU A 208 14.76 -16.02 -6.62
N TYR A 209 15.79 -16.35 -5.85
CA TYR A 209 16.83 -17.33 -6.20
C TYR A 209 16.87 -18.57 -5.27
N ILE A 210 15.77 -18.89 -4.56
CA ILE A 210 15.61 -20.12 -3.78
C ILE A 210 14.41 -20.91 -4.29
#